data_AF-A0A2I0T5K4-F1
#
_entry.id   AF-A0A2I0T5K4-F1
#
_cell.length_a   1.000
_cell.length_b   1.000
_cell.length_c   1.000
_cell.angle_alpha   90.00
_cell.angle_beta   90.00
_cell.angle_gamma   90.00
#
_symmetry.space_group_name_H-M   'P 1'
#
loop_
_entity.id
_entity.type
_entity.pdbx_description
1 polymer ?
#
loop_
_entity_poly.entity_id
_entity_poly.type
_entity_poly.pdbx_seq_one_letter_code
_entity_poly.pdbx_strand_id
1 'polypeptide(L)' 'MSSPATDQNTPQYVSLYTFDKAKQCIGTMTIEIDFLQKKNIDSNPYDTDKMAAEFIQQFNSQAFSVGQQVGGFSLVF' A
#
# COMPACT_ATOMS: atom_id res chain seq x y z
N MET A 1 -7.29 7.59 -21.05
CA MET A 1 -5.84 7.80 -20.87
C MET A 1 -5.28 6.52 -20.28
N SER A 2 -4.73 5.65 -21.13
CA SER A 2 -4.08 4.40 -20.74
C SER A 2 -2.68 4.71 -20.23
N SER A 3 -2.36 4.32 -19.00
CA SER A 3 -0.99 4.38 -18.49
C SER A 3 -0.04 3.71 -19.47
N PRO A 4 1.13 4.30 -19.75
CA PRO A 4 2.11 3.67 -20.65
C PRO A 4 2.51 2.33 -20.02
N ALA A 5 2.34 1.25 -20.79
CA ALA A 5 2.92 -0.04 -20.45
C ALA A 5 4.42 0.19 -20.25
N THR A 6 4.89 0.00 -19.02
CA THR A 6 6.32 0.08 -18.69
C THR A 6 7.00 -1.02 -19.51
N ASP A 7 7.65 -0.62 -20.59
CA ASP A 7 8.49 -1.50 -21.39
C ASP A 7 9.54 -2.08 -20.44
N GLN A 8 9.57 -3.41 -20.29
CA GLN A 8 10.39 -4.10 -19.29
C GLN A 8 11.91 -3.89 -19.49
N ASN A 9 12.31 -3.10 -20.49
CA ASN A 9 13.67 -2.84 -20.91
C ASN A 9 14.07 -1.35 -20.89
N THR A 10 13.35 -0.47 -20.20
CA THR A 10 13.86 0.89 -19.95
C THR A 10 14.90 0.86 -18.82
N PRO A 11 16.09 1.46 -18.98
CA PRO A 11 17.05 1.56 -17.89
C PRO A 11 16.46 2.38 -16.74
N GLN A 12 16.44 1.78 -15.55
CA GLN A 12 15.98 2.45 -14.33
C GLN A 12 17.18 2.92 -13.52
N TYR A 13 17.13 4.18 -13.10
CA TYR A 13 18.13 4.74 -12.19
C TYR A 13 17.67 4.50 -10.76
N VAL A 14 18.40 3.63 -10.07
CA VAL A 14 18.16 3.35 -8.65
C VAL A 14 19.18 4.12 -7.84
N SER A 15 18.69 4.99 -6.96
CA SER A 15 19.49 5.71 -5.97
C SER A 15 18.98 5.41 -4.58
N LEU A 16 19.89 5.37 -3.61
CA LEU A 16 19.52 5.30 -2.20
C LEU A 16 18.69 6.53 -1.84
N TYR A 17 17.50 6.29 -1.29
CA TYR A 17 16.63 7.33 -0.77
C TYR A 17 16.53 7.18 0.75
N THR A 18 16.95 8.22 1.48
CA THR A 18 16.87 8.26 2.94
C THR A 18 15.67 9.08 3.35
N PHE A 19 14.73 8.46 4.05
CA PHE A 19 13.57 9.15 4.61
C PHE A 19 13.97 10.04 5.79
N ASP A 20 13.45 11.27 5.79
CA ASP A 20 13.49 12.16 6.95
C ASP A 20 12.47 11.70 7.99
N LYS A 21 12.96 10.99 9.01
CA LYS A 21 12.13 10.45 10.11
C LYS A 21 11.39 11.54 10.91
N ALA A 22 11.76 12.81 10.80
CA ALA A 22 11.04 13.88 11.49
C ALA A 22 9.78 14.34 10.74
N LYS A 23 9.72 14.13 9.42
CA LYS A 23 8.65 14.67 8.55
C LYS A 23 7.94 13.63 7.69
N GLN A 24 8.58 12.49 7.43
CA GLN A 24 8.10 11.44 6.54
C GLN A 24 7.69 10.17 7.29
N CYS A 25 7.62 10.23 8.62
CA CYS A 25 6.97 9.18 9.40
C CYS A 25 5.45 9.28 9.23
N ILE A 26 4.84 8.13 8.94
CA ILE A 26 3.39 8.03 8.79
C ILE A 26 2.78 8.06 10.20
N GLY A 27 2.08 9.15 10.53
CA GLY A 27 1.37 9.29 11.80
C GLY A 27 -0.06 8.71 11.74
N THR A 28 -0.73 8.91 10.61
CA THR A 28 -2.07 8.38 10.34
C THR A 28 -2.14 8.06 8.86
N MET A 29 -2.82 6.97 8.53
CA MET A 29 -2.96 6.51 7.16
C MET A 29 -4.35 5.90 6.96
N THR A 30 -4.97 6.25 5.85
CA THR A 30 -6.30 5.85 5.43
C THR A 30 -6.14 4.88 4.28
N ILE A 31 -6.70 3.68 4.45
CA ILE A 31 -6.59 2.60 3.48
C ILE A 31 -7.99 2.21 3.04
N GLU A 32 -8.22 2.20 1.73
CA GLU A 32 -9.38 1.56 1.12
C GLU A 32 -9.06 0.09 0.88
N ILE A 33 -9.93 -0.81 1.38
CA ILE A 33 -9.72 -2.25 1.30
C ILE A 33 -10.92 -2.86 0.57
N ASP A 34 -10.63 -3.72 -0.41
CA ASP A 34 -11.58 -4.56 -1.12
C ASP A 34 -11.02 -5.98 -1.26
N PHE A 35 -11.89 -6.95 -1.52
CA PHE A 35 -11.49 -8.32 -1.77
C PHE A 35 -10.72 -8.41 -3.09
N LEU A 36 -9.49 -8.92 -3.03
CA LEU A 36 -8.65 -9.12 -4.22
C LEU A 36 -9.31 -10.08 -5.24
N GLN A 37 -10.08 -11.06 -4.76
CA GLN A 37 -10.76 -12.04 -5.61
C GLN A 37 -12.26 -12.01 -5.38
N LYS A 38 -13.02 -11.73 -6.44
CA LYS A 38 -14.49 -11.72 -6.41
C LYS A 38 -15.15 -13.04 -5.99
N LYS A 39 -14.42 -14.16 -6.11
CA LYS A 39 -14.90 -15.50 -5.70
C LYS A 39 -14.81 -15.74 -4.19
N ASN A 40 -14.08 -14.90 -3.46
CA ASN A 40 -13.80 -15.04 -2.04
C ASN A 40 -14.39 -13.87 -1.23
N ILE A 41 -15.40 -13.20 -1.79
CA ILE A 41 -16.17 -12.19 -1.08
C ILE A 41 -17.07 -12.92 -0.11
N ASP A 42 -16.90 -12.63 1.18
CA ASP A 42 -17.83 -13.02 2.21
C ASP A 42 -18.42 -11.77 2.89
N SER A 43 -19.46 -11.97 3.70
CA SER A 43 -20.03 -10.92 4.56
C SER A 43 -19.64 -11.12 6.01
N ASN A 44 -18.49 -11.74 6.26
CA ASN A 44 -18.03 -11.93 7.62
C ASN A 44 -17.63 -10.57 8.22
N PRO A 45 -17.87 -10.36 9.53
CA PRO A 45 -17.36 -9.18 10.19
C PRO A 45 -15.84 -9.26 10.29
N TYR A 46 -15.15 -8.28 9.72
CA TYR A 46 -13.70 -8.14 9.84
C TYR A 46 -13.36 -7.12 10.92
N ASP A 47 -12.48 -7.51 11.83
CA ASP A 47 -11.97 -6.64 12.88
C ASP A 47 -10.89 -5.72 12.31
N THR A 48 -11.21 -4.43 12.15
CA THR A 48 -10.31 -3.41 11.61
C THR A 48 -9.11 -3.17 12.51
N ASP A 49 -9.25 -3.29 13.83
CA ASP A 49 -8.15 -3.08 14.77
C ASP A 49 -7.14 -4.23 14.63
N LYS A 50 -7.63 -5.45 14.51
CA LYS A 50 -6.79 -6.62 14.25
C LYS A 50 -6.09 -6.51 12.89
N MET A 51 -6.82 -6.13 11.84
CA MET A 51 -6.25 -5.94 10.51
C MET A 51 -5.18 -4.84 10.50
N ALA A 52 -5.42 -3.72 11.19
CA ALA A 52 -4.44 -2.64 11.31
C ALA A 52 -3.17 -3.09 12.05
N ALA A 53 -3.32 -3.85 13.14
CA ALA A 53 -2.18 -4.39 13.88
C ALA A 53 -1.35 -5.36 13.03
N GLU A 54 -2.00 -6.29 12.33
CA GLU A 54 -1.33 -7.22 11.41
C GLU A 54 -0.68 -6.49 10.23
N PHE A 55 -1.34 -5.47 9.70
CA PHE A 55 -0.80 -4.62 8.63
C PHE A 55 0.48 -3.93 9.06
N ILE A 56 0.48 -3.25 10.21
CA ILE A 56 1.67 -2.59 10.74
C ILE A 56 2.77 -3.61 11.01
N GLN A 57 2.44 -4.81 11.50
CA GLN A 57 3.41 -5.86 11.76
C GLN A 57 4.07 -6.38 10.47
N GLN A 58 3.31 -6.58 9.39
CA GLN A 58 3.85 -7.06 8.12
C GLN A 58 4.58 -5.97 7.33
N PHE A 59 4.07 -4.74 7.36
CA PHE A 59 4.58 -3.62 6.56
C PHE A 59 5.36 -2.59 7.39
N ASN A 60 5.85 -2.98 8.58
CA ASN A 60 6.70 -2.14 9.40
C ASN A 60 7.93 -1.69 8.60
N SER A 61 8.27 -0.40 8.68
CA SER A 61 9.45 0.19 8.03
C SER A 61 9.43 0.11 6.50
N GLN A 62 8.26 -0.12 5.91
CA GLN A 62 8.07 -0.01 4.47
C GLN A 62 7.62 1.41 4.09
N ALA A 63 8.06 1.83 2.92
CA ALA A 63 7.64 3.10 2.34
C ALA A 63 6.34 2.92 1.57
N PHE A 64 5.44 3.87 1.77
CA PHE A 64 4.13 3.89 1.16
C PHE A 64 3.87 5.25 0.52
N SER A 65 3.16 5.25 -0.61
CA SER A 65 2.74 6.46 -1.33
C SER A 65 1.23 6.54 -1.46
N VAL A 66 0.70 7.76 -1.49
CA VAL A 66 -0.72 8.02 -1.78
C VAL A 66 -1.06 7.48 -3.18
N GLY A 67 -2.19 6.76 -3.28
CA GLY A 67 -2.65 6.08 -4.48
C GLY A 67 -1.97 4.74 -4.77
N GLN A 68 -1.02 4.30 -3.94
CA GLN A 68 -0.36 3.02 -4.13
C GLN A 68 -1.35 1.88 -3.89
N GLN A 69 -1.52 1.03 -4.90
CA GLN A 69 -2.34 -0.18 -4.80
C GLN A 69 -1.45 -1.39 -4.54
N VAL A 70 -1.69 -2.11 -3.45
CA VAL A 70 -0.97 -3.33 -3.10
C VAL A 70 -1.99 -4.42 -2.80
N GLY A 71 -2.15 -5.35 -3.75
CA GLY A 71 -3.16 -6.39 -3.64
C GLY A 71 -4.58 -5.82 -3.60
N GLY A 72 -5.33 -6.15 -2.55
CA GLY A 72 -6.73 -5.73 -2.38
C GLY A 72 -6.92 -4.35 -1.75
N PHE A 73 -5.84 -3.61 -1.45
CA PHE A 73 -5.97 -2.33 -0.78
C PHE A 73 -5.24 -1.20 -1.51
N SER A 74 -5.72 0.03 -1.30
CA SER A 74 -5.13 1.26 -1.83
C SER A 74 -5.02 2.32 -0.73
N LEU A 75 -3.90 3.02 -0.70
CA LEU A 75 -3.65 4.09 0.26
C LEU A 75 -4.23 5.40 -0.25
N VAL A 76 -5.01 6.08 0.59
CA VAL A 76 -5.69 7.31 0.21
C VAL A 76 -5.04 8.53 0.85
N PHE A 77 -4.83 8.55 2.18
CA PHE A 77 -4.24 9.69 2.91
C PHE A 77 -3.62 9.29 4.24
#